data_AF-A0AAW6MAH4-F1
#
_entry.id   AF-A0AAW6MAH4-F1
#
_cell.length_a   1.000
_cell.length_b   1.000
_cell.length_c   1.000
_cell.angle_alpha   90.00
_cell.angle_beta   90.00
_cell.angle_gamma   90.00
#
_symmetry.space_group_name_H-M   'P 1'
#
loop_
_entity.id
_entity.type
_entity.pdbx_description
1 polymer ?
#
loop_
_entity_poly.entity_id
_entity_poly.type
_entity_poly.pdbx_seq_one_letter_code
_entity_poly.pdbx_strand_id
1 'polypeptide(L)'
;AEWIGVPYRAGGDNKRGTDCSGLVSQLYNQVYNIRLSRSTDEQLKESNKVSRRNLREGDLVFFTSSASKKRVAHVGIYLKNGKFIHASTSKGVIVSS
;
A
#
# COMPACT_ATOMS: atom_id res chain seq x y z
N ALA A 1 -6.67 -13.22 7.44
CA ALA A 1 -5.32 -12.77 7.86
C ALA A 1 -4.23 -13.46 7.03
N GLU A 2 -4.31 -13.41 5.70
CA GLU A 2 -3.45 -14.25 4.84
C GLU A 2 -2.29 -13.49 4.18
N TRP A 3 -2.17 -12.17 4.35
CA TRP A 3 -1.12 -11.38 3.69
C TRP A 3 0.05 -11.08 4.63
N ILE A 4 -0.17 -10.99 5.94
CA ILE A 4 0.89 -10.70 6.92
C ILE A 4 1.99 -11.77 6.82
N GLY A 5 3.24 -11.34 6.72
CA GLY A 5 4.40 -12.22 6.58
C GLY A 5 4.73 -12.62 5.14
N VAL A 6 3.91 -12.31 4.14
CA VAL A 6 4.26 -12.52 2.72
C VAL A 6 5.54 -11.72 2.41
N PRO A 7 6.58 -12.34 1.82
CA PRO A 7 7.85 -11.68 1.58
C PRO A 7 7.71 -10.55 0.55
N TYR A 8 8.59 -9.55 0.64
CA TYR A 8 8.63 -8.52 -0.38
C TYR A 8 9.23 -9.07 -1.67
N ARG A 9 8.57 -8.81 -2.80
CA ARG A 9 9.09 -9.10 -4.13
C ARG A 9 8.72 -7.98 -5.08
N ALA A 10 9.73 -7.31 -5.64
CA ALA A 10 9.51 -6.27 -6.66
C ALA A 10 8.72 -6.84 -7.85
N GLY A 11 7.66 -6.15 -8.27
CA GLY A 11 6.73 -6.59 -9.30
C GLY A 11 5.81 -7.75 -8.88
N GLY A 12 5.89 -8.20 -7.62
CA GLY A 12 5.10 -9.30 -7.09
C GLY A 12 3.67 -8.88 -6.71
N ASP A 13 2.75 -9.80 -6.82
CA ASP A 13 1.32 -9.54 -6.64
C ASP A 13 0.57 -10.72 -6.01
N ASN A 14 1.27 -11.63 -5.35
CA ASN A 14 0.65 -12.84 -4.84
C ASN A 14 1.28 -13.27 -3.51
N LYS A 15 0.75 -14.36 -2.95
CA LYS A 15 1.16 -14.88 -1.63
C LYS A 15 2.59 -15.42 -1.57
N ARG A 16 3.24 -15.65 -2.71
CA ARG A 16 4.66 -16.04 -2.76
C ARG A 16 5.59 -14.84 -2.68
N GLY A 17 5.07 -13.64 -2.87
CA GLY A 17 5.80 -12.40 -2.69
C GLY A 17 5.13 -11.24 -3.39
N THR A 18 5.13 -10.07 -2.76
CA THR A 18 4.47 -8.87 -3.28
C THR A 18 5.24 -7.59 -3.00
N ASP A 19 5.07 -6.59 -3.86
CA ASP A 19 5.53 -5.24 -3.58
C ASP A 19 4.41 -4.39 -2.97
N CYS A 20 4.71 -3.11 -2.69
CA CYS A 20 3.78 -2.22 -2.02
C CYS A 20 2.51 -1.95 -2.83
N SER A 21 2.65 -1.56 -4.09
CA SER A 21 1.53 -1.33 -4.99
C SER A 21 0.78 -2.62 -5.31
N GLY A 22 1.49 -3.74 -5.39
CA GLY A 22 0.87 -5.03 -5.68
C GLY A 22 0.03 -5.58 -4.54
N LEU A 23 0.50 -5.41 -3.31
CA LEU A 23 -0.30 -5.72 -2.12
C LEU A 23 -1.59 -4.90 -2.12
N VAL A 24 -1.48 -3.59 -2.41
CA VAL A 24 -2.63 -2.68 -2.44
C VAL A 24 -3.63 -3.09 -3.51
N SER A 25 -3.16 -3.31 -4.74
CA SER A 25 -4.00 -3.72 -5.88
C SER A 25 -4.75 -5.03 -5.57
N GLN A 26 -4.08 -6.01 -4.99
CA GLN A 26 -4.70 -7.28 -4.61
C GLN A 26 -5.74 -7.12 -3.49
N LEU A 27 -5.40 -6.42 -2.41
CA LEU A 27 -6.32 -6.20 -1.30
C LEU A 27 -7.56 -5.41 -1.73
N TYR A 28 -7.39 -4.37 -2.55
CA TYR A 28 -8.52 -3.61 -3.07
C TYR A 28 -9.41 -4.44 -3.98
N ASN A 29 -8.83 -5.26 -4.84
CA ASN A 29 -9.58 -6.15 -5.71
C ASN A 29 -10.32 -7.23 -4.91
N GLN A 30 -9.68 -7.82 -3.89
CA GLN A 30 -10.29 -8.88 -3.08
C GLN A 30 -11.39 -8.38 -2.13
N VAL A 31 -11.21 -7.20 -1.53
CA VAL A 31 -12.12 -6.68 -0.49
C VAL A 31 -13.21 -5.79 -1.08
N TYR A 32 -12.85 -4.93 -2.03
CA TYR A 32 -13.75 -3.92 -2.58
C TYR A 32 -14.14 -4.20 -4.04
N ASN A 33 -13.61 -5.25 -4.67
CA ASN A 33 -13.78 -5.54 -6.09
C ASN A 33 -13.36 -4.37 -7.01
N ILE A 34 -12.38 -3.58 -6.56
CA ILE A 34 -11.81 -2.45 -7.29
C ILE A 34 -10.43 -2.84 -7.81
N ARG A 35 -10.23 -2.73 -9.12
CA ARG A 35 -8.94 -2.95 -9.75
C ARG A 35 -8.16 -1.66 -9.79
N LEU A 36 -7.13 -1.57 -8.95
CA LEU A 36 -6.17 -0.48 -8.96
C LEU A 36 -4.98 -0.80 -9.88
N SER A 37 -4.40 0.26 -10.45
CA SER A 37 -3.20 0.15 -11.27
C SER A 37 -2.02 -0.47 -10.50
N ARG A 38 -1.06 -1.04 -11.24
CA ARG A 38 0.09 -1.76 -10.67
C ARG A 38 1.20 -0.85 -10.16
N SER A 39 1.25 0.40 -10.62
CA SER A 39 2.26 1.37 -10.18
C SER A 39 1.74 2.25 -9.04
N THR A 40 2.60 2.51 -8.06
CA THR A 40 2.32 3.45 -6.97
C THR A 40 1.98 4.85 -7.49
N ASP A 41 2.67 5.32 -8.53
CA ASP A 41 2.43 6.64 -9.14
C ASP A 41 1.05 6.70 -9.84
N GLU A 42 0.59 5.60 -10.42
CA GLU A 42 -0.74 5.51 -11.03
C GLU A 42 -1.84 5.44 -9.97
N GLN A 43 -1.65 4.63 -8.93
CA GLN A 43 -2.58 4.57 -7.79
C GLN A 43 -2.76 5.93 -7.13
N LEU A 44 -1.70 6.74 -7.04
CA LEU A 44 -1.79 8.11 -6.55
C LEU A 44 -2.69 8.98 -7.45
N LYS A 45 -2.56 8.86 -8.77
CA LYS A 45 -3.38 9.61 -9.74
C LYS A 45 -4.84 9.15 -9.78
N GLU A 46 -5.08 7.86 -9.53
CA GLU A 46 -6.42 7.27 -9.39
C GLU A 46 -7.09 7.65 -8.07
N SER A 47 -6.32 8.12 -7.09
CA SER A 47 -6.81 8.47 -5.76
C SER A 47 -7.21 9.94 -5.62
N ASN A 48 -8.21 10.20 -4.77
CA ASN A 48 -8.56 11.56 -4.36
C ASN A 48 -7.83 11.92 -3.07
N LYS A 49 -7.36 13.16 -2.97
CA LYS A 49 -6.65 13.63 -1.78
C LYS A 49 -7.61 13.75 -0.59
N VAL A 50 -7.34 12.97 0.45
CA VAL A 50 -8.06 13.03 1.74
C VAL A 50 -7.20 13.79 2.77
N SER A 51 -7.83 14.64 3.58
CA SER A 51 -7.16 15.29 4.71
C SER A 51 -6.82 14.27 5.80
N ARG A 52 -5.69 14.42 6.49
CA ARG A 52 -5.28 13.53 7.59
C ARG A 52 -6.35 13.38 8.68
N ARG A 53 -7.14 14.43 8.93
CA ARG A 53 -8.24 14.41 9.92
C ARG A 53 -9.43 13.55 9.48
N ASN A 54 -9.54 13.28 8.18
CA ASN A 54 -10.64 12.53 7.57
C ASN A 54 -10.20 11.14 7.10
N LEU A 55 -9.01 10.66 7.52
CA LEU A 55 -8.53 9.33 7.15
C LEU A 55 -9.44 8.24 7.71
N ARG A 56 -9.82 7.30 6.86
CA ARG A 56 -10.69 6.18 7.16
C ARG A 56 -10.03 4.87 6.75
N GLU A 57 -10.46 3.79 7.40
CA GLU A 57 -9.97 2.44 7.09
C GLU A 57 -10.22 2.14 5.61
N GLY A 58 -9.17 1.66 4.94
CA GLY A 58 -9.16 1.49 3.49
C GLY A 58 -8.45 2.60 2.73
N ASP A 59 -8.29 3.82 3.26
CA ASP A 59 -7.62 4.90 2.53
C ASP A 59 -6.15 4.56 2.20
N LEU A 60 -5.68 5.00 1.04
CA LEU A 60 -4.27 4.83 0.65
C LEU A 60 -3.38 5.88 1.32
N VAL A 61 -2.29 5.40 1.92
CA VAL A 61 -1.23 6.25 2.47
C VAL A 61 0.02 6.14 1.61
N PHE A 62 0.47 7.27 1.10
CA PHE A 62 1.62 7.38 0.21
C PHE A 62 2.81 8.00 0.94
N PHE A 63 3.99 7.43 0.74
CA PHE A 63 5.24 7.89 1.37
C PHE A 63 6.28 8.20 0.31
N THR A 64 7.07 9.22 0.58
CA THR A 64 8.22 9.62 -0.24
C THR A 64 9.49 8.95 0.26
N SER A 65 10.48 8.79 -0.61
CA SER A 65 11.78 8.25 -0.21
C SER A 65 12.65 9.36 0.39
N SER A 66 13.58 8.99 1.28
CA SER A 66 14.59 9.92 1.80
C SER A 66 15.43 10.55 0.69
N ALA A 67 15.57 9.88 -0.45
CA ALA A 67 16.30 10.40 -1.61
C ALA A 67 15.55 11.51 -2.36
N SER A 68 14.22 11.57 -2.26
CA SER A 68 13.42 12.62 -2.91
C SER A 68 12.06 12.80 -2.26
N LYS A 69 11.85 13.98 -1.68
CA LYS A 69 10.54 14.41 -1.15
C LYS A 69 9.52 14.74 -2.25
N LYS A 70 9.94 14.79 -3.51
CA LYS A 70 9.08 15.15 -4.65
C LYS A 70 8.41 13.94 -5.30
N ARG A 71 8.88 12.73 -5.02
CA ARG A 71 8.37 11.50 -5.63
C ARG A 71 7.89 10.53 -4.57
N VAL A 72 6.68 10.01 -4.79
CA VAL A 72 6.17 8.90 -3.99
C VAL A 72 6.99 7.65 -4.33
N ALA A 73 7.41 6.92 -3.30
CA ALA A 73 8.22 5.72 -3.44
C ALA A 73 7.53 4.49 -2.83
N HIS A 74 6.50 4.69 -2.01
CA HIS A 74 5.87 3.63 -1.24
C HIS A 74 4.40 3.91 -0.98
N VAL A 75 3.60 2.84 -0.86
CA VAL A 75 2.17 2.91 -0.56
C VAL A 75 1.77 1.86 0.49
N GLY A 76 0.74 2.16 1.26
CA GLY A 76 0.07 1.24 2.17
C GLY A 76 -1.42 1.54 2.28
N ILE A 77 -2.15 0.68 2.98
CA ILE A 77 -3.58 0.85 3.26
C ILE A 77 -3.74 1.24 4.72
N TYR A 78 -4.39 2.36 4.98
CA TYR A 78 -4.71 2.83 6.31
C TYR A 78 -5.72 1.90 6.97
N LEU A 79 -5.43 1.56 8.23
CA LEU A 79 -6.32 0.77 9.08
C LEU A 79 -7.01 1.75 10.02
N LYS A 80 -6.41 2.05 11.17
CA LYS A 80 -6.96 2.96 12.17
C LYS A 80 -5.88 3.43 13.13
N ASN A 81 -6.09 4.55 13.82
CA ASN A 81 -5.19 5.08 14.86
C ASN A 81 -3.74 5.24 14.38
N GLY A 82 -3.55 5.75 13.17
CA GLY A 82 -2.21 5.91 12.58
C GLY A 82 -1.63 4.62 11.99
N LYS A 83 -2.27 3.46 12.18
CA LYS A 83 -1.76 2.19 11.67
C LYS A 83 -2.10 1.98 10.21
N PHE A 84 -1.20 1.34 9.49
CA PHE A 84 -1.37 0.98 8.09
C PHE A 84 -0.68 -0.35 7.77
N ILE A 85 -1.24 -1.09 6.82
CA ILE A 85 -0.64 -2.32 6.28
C ILE A 85 0.15 -2.00 5.01
N HIS A 86 1.36 -2.55 4.89
CA HIS A 86 2.21 -2.34 3.72
C HIS A 86 3.22 -3.49 3.54
N ALA A 87 3.77 -3.63 2.33
CA ALA A 87 4.85 -4.57 2.04
C ALA A 87 6.22 -3.92 2.30
N SER A 88 6.86 -4.20 3.43
CA SER A 88 8.20 -3.74 3.76
C SER A 88 9.27 -4.52 3.01
N THR A 89 10.25 -3.84 2.41
CA THR A 89 11.35 -4.48 1.67
C THR A 89 12.17 -5.47 2.48
N SER A 90 12.29 -5.27 3.80
CA SER A 90 13.08 -6.13 4.69
C SER A 90 12.25 -7.11 5.51
N LYS A 91 10.99 -6.77 5.83
CA LYS A 91 10.14 -7.56 6.74
C LYS A 91 8.94 -8.23 6.06
N GLY A 92 8.76 -8.01 4.75
CA GLY A 92 7.56 -8.44 4.05
C GLY A 92 6.34 -7.64 4.48
N VAL A 93 5.15 -8.21 4.30
CA VAL A 93 3.89 -7.55 4.63
C VAL A 93 3.68 -7.47 6.15
N ILE A 94 3.62 -6.24 6.67
CA ILE A 94 3.46 -5.96 8.09
C ILE A 94 2.46 -4.82 8.32
N VAL A 95 2.02 -4.67 9.57
CA VAL A 95 1.32 -3.46 10.04
C VAL A 95 2.32 -2.58 10.76
N SER A 96 2.39 -1.32 10.33
CA SER A 96 3.22 -0.27 10.93
C SER A 96 2.34 0.87 11.46
N SER A 97 2.93 1.75 12.28
CA SER A 97 2.29 2.93 12.86
C SER A 97 3.20 4.15 12.73
#